data_AF-A0A946IPH5-F1
#
_entry.id   AF-A0A946IPH5-F1
#
_cell.length_a   1.000
_cell.length_b   1.000
_cell.length_c   1.000
_cell.angle_alpha   90.00
_cell.angle_beta   90.00
_cell.angle_gamma   90.00
#
_symmetry.space_group_name_H-M   'P 1'
#
loop_
_entity.id
_entity.type
_entity.pdbx_description
1 polymer ?
#
loop_
_entity_poly.entity_id
_entity_poly.type
_entity_poly.pdbx_seq_one_letter_code
_entity_poly.pdbx_strand_id
1 'polypeptide(L)'
;MIQQFDDRNKDIKVWINGDLLNRNEAKISVFDSVVQGGDSVWEGIRVYDGRIFCLDKHLKRLMESAKSMDFRDIPSVDEVKNAIFSTLKANNMRDETHIRLTLTRGEKITSGMNPQLNQFGCTLIV
;
A
#
# COMPACT_ATOMS: atom_id res chain seq x y z
N MET A 1 9.82 -16.52 15.96
CA MET A 1 10.91 -16.63 14.97
C MET A 1 11.41 -15.22 14.69
N ILE A 2 12.70 -14.93 14.87
CA ILE A 2 13.23 -13.59 14.59
C ILE A 2 13.37 -13.48 13.07
N GLN A 3 12.81 -12.42 12.49
CA GLN A 3 12.93 -12.16 11.06
C GLN A 3 14.39 -11.84 10.74
N GLN A 4 15.00 -12.58 9.82
CA GLN A 4 16.37 -12.32 9.39
C GLN A 4 16.40 -11.25 8.31
N PHE A 5 17.51 -10.53 8.21
CA PHE A 5 17.74 -9.59 7.13
C PHE A 5 17.83 -10.35 5.80
N ASP A 6 17.15 -9.84 4.78
CA ASP A 6 17.14 -10.39 3.44
C ASP A 6 17.77 -9.37 2.49
N ASP A 7 18.87 -9.75 1.84
CA ASP A 7 19.63 -8.87 0.94
C ASP A 7 18.79 -8.33 -0.22
N ARG A 8 17.73 -9.05 -0.63
CA ARG A 8 16.79 -8.59 -1.66
C ARG A 8 16.13 -7.27 -1.29
N ASN A 9 16.03 -6.95 0.01
CA ASN A 9 15.38 -5.74 0.52
C ASN A 9 16.22 -4.45 0.42
N LYS A 10 17.49 -4.52 -0.01
CA LYS A 10 18.38 -3.35 -0.10
C LYS A 10 17.93 -2.36 -1.16
N ASP A 11 17.54 -2.86 -2.33
CA ASP A 11 17.30 -2.05 -3.54
C ASP A 11 15.85 -2.15 -4.05
N ILE A 12 14.91 -2.54 -3.17
CA ILE A 12 13.52 -2.75 -3.57
C ILE A 12 12.89 -1.47 -4.11
N LYS A 13 12.04 -1.65 -5.12
CA LYS A 13 11.14 -0.64 -5.64
C LYS A 13 9.82 -0.71 -4.88
N VAL A 14 9.38 0.43 -4.37
CA VAL A 14 8.11 0.62 -3.65
C VAL A 14 7.18 1.40 -4.56
N TRP A 15 5.93 0.96 -4.68
CA TRP A 15 4.92 1.71 -5.42
C TRP A 15 4.26 2.74 -4.53
N ILE A 16 4.19 4.00 -4.98
CA ILE A 16 3.42 5.06 -4.33
C ILE A 16 2.66 5.83 -5.42
N ASN A 17 1.33 5.78 -5.40
CA ASN A 17 0.44 6.55 -6.29
C ASN A 17 0.79 6.55 -7.80
N GLY A 18 1.31 5.44 -8.33
CA GLY A 18 1.65 5.31 -9.75
C GLY A 18 3.15 5.23 -10.03
N ASP A 19 3.97 5.67 -9.08
CA ASP A 19 5.41 5.73 -9.23
C ASP A 19 6.12 4.57 -8.53
N LEU A 20 7.12 3.98 -9.20
CA LEU A 20 8.02 2.98 -8.61
C LEU A 20 9.32 3.63 -8.19
N LEU A 21 9.50 3.78 -6.88
CA LEU A 21 10.61 4.50 -6.28
C LEU A 21 11.59 3.53 -5.61
N ASN A 22 12.89 3.83 -5.60
CA ASN A 22 13.81 3.07 -4.73
C ASN A 22 13.38 3.28 -3.26
N ARG A 23 13.46 2.24 -2.42
CA ARG A 23 13.13 2.30 -0.99
C ARG A 23 13.72 3.53 -0.27
N ASN A 24 14.95 3.94 -0.61
CA ASN A 24 15.61 5.07 0.04
C ASN A 24 15.04 6.44 -0.38
N GLU A 25 14.27 6.47 -1.48
CA GLU A 25 13.64 7.67 -2.03
C GLU A 25 12.12 7.68 -1.81
N ALA A 26 11.54 6.50 -1.57
CA ALA A 26 10.11 6.30 -1.32
C ALA A 26 9.68 7.03 -0.04
N LYS A 27 8.81 8.02 -0.20
CA LYS A 27 8.31 8.87 0.89
C LYS A 27 6.87 9.30 0.63
N ILE A 28 6.17 9.58 1.72
CA ILE A 28 4.87 10.23 1.73
C ILE A 28 4.95 11.52 2.55
N SER A 29 3.98 12.41 2.39
CA SER A 29 3.92 13.65 3.17
C SER A 29 3.77 13.35 4.67
N VAL A 30 4.38 14.18 5.52
CA VAL A 30 4.14 14.14 6.97
C VAL A 30 2.69 14.49 7.31
N PHE A 31 1.97 15.14 6.40
CA PHE A 31 0.54 15.43 6.50
C PHE A 31 -0.36 14.30 5.99
N ASP A 32 0.21 13.17 5.55
CA ASP A 32 -0.61 11.99 5.26
C ASP A 32 -1.33 11.52 6.53
N SER A 33 -2.61 11.19 6.36
CA SER A 33 -3.50 10.59 7.36
C SER A 33 -2.87 9.48 8.20
N VAL A 34 -2.06 8.60 7.58
CA VAL A 34 -1.39 7.51 8.30
C VAL A 34 -0.31 8.03 9.26
N VAL A 35 0.38 9.12 8.88
CA VAL A 35 1.41 9.74 9.72
C VAL A 35 0.78 10.58 10.83
N GLN A 36 -0.28 11.32 10.51
CA GLN A 36 -0.95 12.22 11.45
C GLN A 36 -1.77 11.48 12.51
N GLY A 37 -2.31 10.30 12.20
CA GLY A 37 -3.19 9.58 13.12
C GLY A 37 -3.41 8.10 12.83
N GLY A 38 -2.59 7.49 11.98
CA GLY A 38 -2.73 6.07 11.63
C GLY A 38 -3.95 5.73 10.77
N ASP A 39 -4.62 6.71 10.18
CA ASP A 39 -5.86 6.54 9.42
C ASP A 39 -5.57 5.92 8.04
N SER A 40 -5.61 4.59 8.01
CA SER A 40 -5.32 3.75 6.85
C SER A 40 -5.95 2.37 7.00
N VAL A 41 -6.09 1.67 5.88
CA VAL A 41 -6.38 0.23 5.85
C VAL A 41 -5.21 -0.51 5.17
N TRP A 42 -4.96 -1.76 5.55
CA TRP A 42 -3.81 -2.48 5.02
C TRP A 42 -4.03 -3.99 4.96
N GLU A 43 -3.25 -4.65 4.11
CA GLU A 43 -3.23 -6.09 3.92
C GLU A 43 -1.79 -6.62 3.96
N GLY A 44 -1.61 -7.74 4.65
CA GLY A 44 -0.37 -8.52 4.60
C GLY A 44 -0.55 -9.69 3.66
N ILE A 45 0.08 -9.63 2.48
CA ILE A 45 -0.13 -10.59 1.40
C ILE A 45 1.14 -11.42 1.19
N ARG A 46 0.99 -12.71 0.90
CA ARG A 46 2.12 -13.62 0.65
C ARG A 46 2.15 -14.10 -0.79
N VAL A 47 3.35 -14.19 -1.34
CA VAL A 47 3.62 -14.77 -2.66
C VAL A 47 4.39 -16.08 -2.46
N TYR A 48 3.88 -17.13 -3.07
CA TYR A 48 4.47 -18.47 -3.08
C TYR A 48 4.47 -19.01 -4.51
N ASP A 49 5.60 -19.53 -4.97
CA ASP A 49 5.74 -20.20 -6.28
C ASP A 49 5.06 -19.43 -7.44
N GLY A 50 5.37 -18.13 -7.54
CA GLY A 50 4.84 -17.24 -8.58
C GLY A 50 3.37 -16.83 -8.41
N ARG A 51 2.70 -17.23 -7.34
CA ARG A 51 1.27 -16.97 -7.11
C ARG A 51 1.04 -16.20 -5.82
N ILE A 52 0.07 -15.29 -5.86
CA ILE A 52 -0.37 -14.55 -4.69
C ILE A 52 -1.44 -15.38 -3.96
N PHE A 53 -1.21 -15.67 -2.68
CA PHE A 53 -2.14 -16.45 -1.88
C PHE A 53 -3.43 -15.65 -1.64
N CYS A 54 -4.57 -16.19 -2.08
CA CYS A 54 -5.90 -15.64 -1.82
C CYS A 54 -6.10 -14.16 -2.22
N LEU A 55 -5.46 -13.68 -3.30
CA LEU A 55 -5.46 -12.26 -3.71
C LEU A 55 -6.86 -11.62 -3.69
N ASP A 56 -7.85 -12.22 -4.36
CA ASP A 56 -9.19 -11.62 -4.44
C ASP A 56 -9.86 -11.47 -3.07
N LYS A 57 -9.57 -12.36 -2.11
CA LYS A 57 -10.09 -12.24 -0.73
C LYS A 57 -9.42 -11.09 0.02
N HIS A 58 -8.11 -10.92 -0.14
CA HIS A 58 -7.36 -9.79 0.44
C HIS A 58 -7.88 -8.46 -0.12
N LEU A 59 -8.04 -8.36 -1.44
CA LEU A 59 -8.52 -7.13 -2.07
C LEU A 59 -9.97 -6.83 -1.69
N LYS A 60 -10.85 -7.85 -1.66
CA LYS A 60 -12.21 -7.66 -1.16
C LYS A 60 -12.22 -7.09 0.26
N ARG A 61 -11.42 -7.64 1.17
CA ARG A 61 -11.32 -7.15 2.56
C ARG A 61 -10.76 -5.74 2.66
N LEU A 62 -9.75 -5.39 1.85
CA LEU A 62 -9.22 -4.03 1.77
C LEU A 62 -10.32 -3.03 1.39
N MET A 63 -11.10 -3.34 0.34
CA MET A 63 -12.18 -2.48 -0.16
C MET A 63 -13.32 -2.37 0.86
N GLU A 64 -13.70 -3.49 1.49
CA GLU A 64 -14.70 -3.49 2.57
C GLU A 64 -14.23 -2.66 3.77
N SER A 65 -12.95 -2.76 4.15
CA SER A 65 -12.36 -1.99 5.25
C SER A 65 -12.35 -0.49 4.94
N ALA A 66 -11.91 -0.10 3.74
CA ALA A 66 -11.88 1.29 3.31
C ALA A 66 -13.30 1.89 3.31
N LYS A 67 -14.28 1.13 2.81
CA LYS A 67 -15.69 1.50 2.84
C LYS A 67 -16.22 1.64 4.27
N SER A 68 -15.91 0.70 5.17
CA SER A 68 -16.30 0.77 6.58
C SER A 68 -15.72 1.98 7.31
N MET A 69 -14.56 2.47 6.86
CA MET A 69 -13.92 3.69 7.37
C MET A 69 -14.32 4.97 6.62
N ASP A 70 -15.35 4.90 5.77
CA ASP A 70 -15.87 6.02 4.98
C ASP A 70 -14.81 6.70 4.09
N PHE A 71 -13.92 5.91 3.48
CA PHE A 71 -12.99 6.40 2.48
C PHE A 71 -13.77 6.75 1.21
N ARG A 72 -13.40 7.86 0.58
CA ARG A 72 -13.97 8.33 -0.70
C ARG A 72 -12.92 8.18 -1.80
N ASP A 73 -13.40 8.01 -3.03
CA ASP A 73 -12.55 7.96 -4.24
C ASP A 73 -11.40 6.93 -4.12
N ILE A 74 -11.70 5.75 -3.55
CA ILE A 74 -10.74 4.66 -3.41
C ILE A 74 -10.40 4.07 -4.80
N PRO A 75 -9.14 3.65 -5.03
CA PRO A 75 -8.76 3.02 -6.29
C PRO A 75 -9.57 1.74 -6.52
N SER A 76 -9.89 1.47 -7.78
CA SER A 76 -10.55 0.24 -8.20
C SER A 76 -9.69 -0.99 -7.89
N VAL A 77 -10.34 -2.15 -7.79
CA VAL A 77 -9.65 -3.42 -7.57
C VAL A 77 -8.58 -3.68 -8.65
N ASP A 78 -8.85 -3.29 -9.89
CA ASP A 78 -7.91 -3.48 -11.00
C ASP A 78 -6.70 -2.53 -10.91
N GLU A 79 -6.89 -1.29 -10.46
CA GLU A 79 -5.77 -0.38 -10.18
C GLU A 79 -4.88 -0.93 -9.06
N VAL A 80 -5.48 -1.45 -7.99
CA VAL A 80 -4.73 -2.08 -6.89
C VAL A 80 -3.99 -3.33 -7.37
N LYS A 81 -4.62 -4.18 -8.20
CA LYS A 81 -3.95 -5.33 -8.83
C LYS A 81 -2.77 -4.88 -9.69
N ASN A 82 -2.95 -3.86 -10.51
CA ASN A 82 -1.90 -3.33 -11.38
C ASN A 82 -0.71 -2.81 -10.58
N ALA A 83 -0.94 -2.09 -9.48
CA ALA A 83 0.11 -1.65 -8.56
C ALA A 83 0.89 -2.85 -7.97
N ILE A 84 0.17 -3.88 -7.50
CA ILE A 84 0.78 -5.10 -6.95
C ILE A 84 1.65 -5.82 -7.99
N PHE A 85 1.10 -6.11 -9.17
CA PHE A 85 1.83 -6.85 -10.19
C PHE A 85 3.00 -6.04 -10.76
N SER A 86 2.86 -4.73 -10.91
CA SER A 86 3.96 -3.84 -11.34
C SER A 86 5.10 -3.84 -10.33
N THR A 87 4.78 -3.79 -9.03
CA THR A 87 5.76 -3.83 -7.94
C THR A 87 6.51 -5.16 -7.91
N LEU A 88 5.80 -6.29 -7.97
CA LEU A 88 6.44 -7.62 -8.02
C LEU A 88 7.34 -7.77 -9.25
N LYS A 89 6.87 -7.30 -10.42
CA LYS A 89 7.63 -7.35 -11.67
C LYS A 89 8.90 -6.51 -11.59
N ALA A 90 8.81 -5.28 -11.07
CA ALA A 90 9.96 -4.38 -10.93
C ALA A 90 11.05 -4.93 -10.00
N ASN A 91 10.66 -5.71 -9.00
CA ASN A 91 11.57 -6.33 -8.03
C ASN A 91 12.03 -7.74 -8.42
N ASN A 92 11.52 -8.31 -9.52
CA ASN A 92 11.71 -9.72 -9.89
C ASN A 92 11.38 -10.70 -8.73
N MET A 93 10.39 -10.35 -7.91
CA MET A 93 9.98 -11.13 -6.73
C MET A 93 8.84 -12.07 -7.10
N ARG A 94 9.09 -13.37 -7.02
CA ARG A 94 8.13 -14.42 -7.39
C ARG A 94 7.85 -15.42 -6.29
N ASP A 95 8.66 -15.46 -5.24
CA ASP A 95 8.53 -16.44 -4.16
C ASP A 95 9.07 -15.89 -2.84
N GLU A 96 8.63 -16.50 -1.73
CA GLU A 96 9.01 -16.12 -0.37
C GLU A 96 8.95 -14.60 -0.13
N THR A 97 7.90 -13.98 -0.66
CA THR A 97 7.73 -12.52 -0.65
C THR A 97 6.51 -12.16 0.20
N HIS A 98 6.66 -11.13 1.03
CA HIS A 98 5.57 -10.50 1.76
C HIS A 98 5.33 -9.10 1.20
N ILE A 99 4.10 -8.81 0.82
CA ILE A 99 3.67 -7.50 0.34
C ILE A 99 2.91 -6.81 1.46
N ARG A 100 3.29 -5.56 1.75
CA ARG A 100 2.56 -4.66 2.66
C ARG A 100 1.75 -3.70 1.82
N LEU A 101 0.51 -4.08 1.53
CA LEU A 101 -0.42 -3.22 0.80
C LEU A 101 -1.08 -2.26 1.79
N THR A 102 -0.94 -0.95 1.59
CA THR A 102 -1.53 0.07 2.47
C THR A 102 -2.28 1.10 1.63
N LEU A 103 -3.49 1.43 2.05
CA LEU A 103 -4.28 2.53 1.49
C LEU A 103 -4.57 3.53 2.62
N THR A 104 -4.01 4.73 2.50
CA THR A 104 -4.27 5.83 3.43
C THR A 104 -5.41 6.70 2.91
N ARG A 105 -6.07 7.47 3.77
CA ARG A 105 -7.05 8.48 3.34
C ARG A 105 -6.39 9.63 2.57
N GLY A 106 -5.06 9.71 2.62
CA GLY A 106 -4.24 10.63 1.83
C GLY A 106 -3.66 11.79 2.61
N GLU A 107 -3.09 12.73 1.86
CA GLU A 107 -2.54 13.97 2.38
C GLU A 107 -3.65 14.94 2.82
N LYS A 108 -3.38 15.66 3.91
CA LYS A 108 -4.25 16.70 4.44
C LYS A 108 -3.74 18.09 4.09
N ILE A 109 -4.68 19.03 3.93
CA ILE A 109 -4.34 20.45 3.78
C ILE A 109 -3.75 21.07 5.05
N THR A 110 -4.01 20.47 6.22
CA THR A 110 -3.47 20.88 7.53
C THR A 110 -3.60 19.73 8.54
N SER A 111 -2.89 19.82 9.67
CA SER A 111 -2.99 18.84 10.76
C SER A 111 -4.38 18.91 11.42
N GLY A 112 -4.95 17.74 11.73
CA GLY A 112 -6.25 17.63 12.38
C GLY A 112 -6.90 16.27 12.18
N MET A 113 -7.92 15.97 12.99
CA MET A 113 -8.61 14.67 12.95
C MET A 113 -9.82 14.62 12.00
N ASN A 114 -10.28 15.77 11.48
CA ASN A 114 -11.41 15.81 10.57
C ASN A 114 -11.02 15.16 9.21
N PRO A 115 -11.72 14.08 8.76
CA PRO A 115 -11.41 13.41 7.49
C PRO A 115 -11.67 14.28 6.26
N GLN A 116 -12.40 15.39 6.38
CA GLN A 116 -12.60 16.35 5.28
C GLN A 116 -11.34 17.19 4.97
N LEU A 117 -10.31 17.12 5.82
CA LEU A 117 -9.02 17.76 5.54
C LEU A 117 -8.23 17.00 4.46
N ASN A 118 -8.58 15.74 4.18
CA ASN A 118 -8.03 14.94 3.11
C ASN A 118 -8.62 15.38 1.76
N GLN A 119 -7.84 16.14 0.98
CA GLN A 119 -8.30 16.73 -0.28
C GLN A 119 -7.45 16.34 -1.50
N PHE A 120 -6.42 15.51 -1.30
CA PHE A 120 -5.50 15.08 -2.36
C PHE A 120 -5.74 13.65 -2.85
N GLY A 121 -6.85 13.03 -2.43
CA GLY A 121 -7.17 11.63 -2.73
C GLY A 121 -6.39 10.63 -1.87
N CYS A 122 -6.72 9.35 -1.96
CA CYS A 122 -6.07 8.29 -1.19
C CYS A 122 -4.61 8.08 -1.61
N THR A 123 -3.75 7.67 -0.68
CA THR A 123 -2.38 7.22 -1.00
C THR A 123 -2.32 5.69 -1.03
N LEU A 124 -2.07 5.10 -2.19
CA LEU A 124 -1.86 3.66 -2.36
C LEU A 124 -0.36 3.33 -2.34
N ILE A 125 0.02 2.43 -1.43
CA ILE A 125 1.40 2.00 -1.19
C ILE A 125 1.47 0.47 -1.31
N VAL A 126 2.45 -0.04 -2.07
CA VAL A 126 2.73 -1.48 -2.22
C VAL A 126 4.19 -1.79 -1.90
#